data_AF-A0ABD5WEJ3-F1
#
_entry.id   AF-A0ABD5WEJ3-F1
#
_cell.length_a   1.000
_cell.length_b   1.000
_cell.length_c   1.000
_cell.angle_alpha   90.00
_cell.angle_beta   90.00
_cell.angle_gamma   90.00
#
_symmetry.space_group_name_H-M   'P 1'
#
loop_
_entity.id
_entity.type
_entity.pdbx_description
1 polymer ?
#
loop_
_entity_poly.entity_id
_entity_poly.type
_entity_poly.pdbx_seq_one_letter_code
_entity_poly.pdbx_strand_id
1 'polypeptide(L)'
;MKSLYLVHTPYHVVLASALAATDRERDGSDRERHLLSVRDSDMSELLRSLEVGEDVPFDRMESLPGTLDTTGRRGEVRKKVNSVRVRRYVNRERPDEFYSFNDHRPESQAAFDALSDDVRRVYVEDGTAAYARFPPADEWTRLGYLKAKLFYGPWRRNPESSARPTG
;
A
#
# COMPACT_ATOMS: atom_id res chain seq x y z
N MET A 1 2.37 2.79 -19.65
CA MET A 1 1.45 2.50 -18.53
C MET A 1 2.26 2.44 -17.25
N LYS A 2 1.75 2.90 -16.11
CA LYS A 2 2.47 2.99 -14.84
C LYS A 2 1.80 2.19 -13.73
N SER A 3 2.58 1.34 -13.06
CA SER A 3 2.13 0.52 -11.93
C SER A 3 2.79 1.00 -10.64
N LEU A 4 2.02 1.21 -9.58
CA LEU A 4 2.52 1.59 -8.26
C LEU A 4 2.25 0.50 -7.24
N TYR A 5 3.31 0.02 -6.58
CA TYR A 5 3.29 -0.98 -5.53
C TYR A 5 3.55 -0.31 -4.18
N LEU A 6 2.58 -0.35 -3.26
CA LEU A 6 2.73 0.23 -1.91
C LEU A 6 2.97 -0.86 -0.86
N VAL A 7 4.22 -0.97 -0.41
CA VAL A 7 4.68 -2.07 0.46
C VAL A 7 4.99 -1.60 1.88
N HIS A 8 4.76 -2.48 2.87
CA HIS A 8 4.88 -2.16 4.30
C HIS A 8 5.64 -3.23 5.10
N THR A 9 5.87 -4.39 4.50
CA THR A 9 6.56 -5.53 5.11
C THR A 9 7.56 -6.17 4.14
N PRO A 10 8.58 -6.89 4.64
CA PRO A 10 9.44 -7.75 3.82
C PRO A 10 8.66 -8.66 2.87
N TYR A 11 7.55 -9.22 3.35
CA TYR A 11 6.71 -10.10 2.55
C TYR A 11 6.06 -9.37 1.37
N HIS A 12 5.57 -8.15 1.59
CA HIS A 12 5.04 -7.32 0.50
C HIS A 12 6.11 -7.01 -0.55
N VAL A 13 7.37 -6.78 -0.12
CA VAL A 13 8.47 -6.53 -1.06
C VAL A 13 8.68 -7.75 -1.96
N VAL A 14 8.72 -8.96 -1.39
CA VAL A 14 8.88 -10.19 -2.17
C VAL A 14 7.73 -10.39 -3.17
N LEU A 15 6.48 -10.24 -2.72
CA LEU A 15 5.32 -10.38 -3.59
C LEU A 15 5.28 -9.31 -4.69
N ALA A 16 5.56 -8.06 -4.34
CA ALA A 16 5.63 -6.95 -5.30
C ALA A 16 6.69 -7.23 -6.37
N SER A 17 7.88 -7.68 -5.97
CA SER A 17 8.95 -8.02 -6.91
C SER A 17 8.54 -9.13 -7.87
N ALA A 18 7.89 -10.19 -7.38
CA ALA A 18 7.43 -11.30 -8.21
C ALA A 18 6.35 -10.86 -9.22
N LEU A 19 5.39 -10.05 -8.79
CA LEU A 19 4.36 -9.48 -9.65
C LEU A 19 4.96 -8.56 -10.72
N ALA A 20 5.82 -7.64 -10.30
CA ALA A 20 6.48 -6.70 -11.19
C ALA A 20 7.37 -7.40 -12.24
N ALA A 21 8.10 -8.45 -11.85
CA ALA A 21 8.88 -9.28 -12.77
C ALA A 21 7.97 -10.03 -13.77
N THR A 22 6.89 -10.65 -13.31
CA THR A 22 5.93 -11.35 -14.18
C THR A 22 5.30 -10.40 -15.21
N ASP A 23 4.93 -9.20 -14.79
CA ASP A 23 4.40 -8.16 -15.69
C ASP A 23 5.46 -7.69 -16.70
N ARG A 24 6.75 -7.74 -16.34
CA ARG A 24 7.86 -7.38 -17.23
C ARG A 24 8.07 -8.43 -18.32
N GLU A 25 7.95 -9.70 -17.98
CA GLU A 25 8.02 -10.80 -18.95
C GLU A 25 6.84 -10.80 -19.92
N ARG A 26 5.63 -10.48 -19.42
CA ARG A 26 4.40 -10.50 -20.24
C ARG A 26 4.24 -9.31 -21.17
N ASP A 27 4.46 -8.11 -20.65
CA ASP A 27 4.14 -6.86 -21.36
C ASP A 27 5.39 -6.12 -21.86
N GLY A 28 6.57 -6.68 -21.62
CA GLY A 28 7.85 -6.08 -21.98
C GLY A 28 8.21 -4.83 -21.18
N SER A 29 9.10 -4.01 -21.75
CA SER A 29 9.66 -2.80 -21.14
C SER A 29 8.76 -1.57 -21.17
N ASP A 30 7.57 -1.65 -21.78
CA ASP A 30 6.71 -0.47 -22.03
C ASP A 30 5.90 -0.01 -20.79
N ARG A 31 6.05 -0.70 -19.67
CA ARG A 31 5.42 -0.35 -18.38
C ARG A 31 6.45 0.18 -17.39
N GLU A 32 6.15 1.31 -16.77
CA GLU A 32 6.94 1.90 -15.69
C GLU A 32 6.44 1.37 -14.34
N ARG A 33 7.33 0.79 -13.53
CA ARG A 33 7.00 0.08 -12.29
C ARG A 33 7.63 0.79 -11.10
N HIS A 34 6.79 1.29 -10.20
CA HIS A 34 7.20 2.06 -9.03
C HIS A 34 6.97 1.25 -7.76
N LEU A 35 8.00 1.15 -6.91
CA LEU A 35 7.87 0.65 -5.55
C LEU A 35 7.92 1.83 -4.56
N LEU A 36 6.87 2.00 -3.77
CA LEU A 36 6.84 2.92 -2.65
C LEU A 36 6.78 2.11 -1.36
N SER A 37 7.83 2.20 -0.53
CA SER A 37 7.89 1.47 0.75
C SER A 37 7.59 2.38 1.93
N VAL A 38 6.88 1.85 2.93
CA VAL A 38 6.72 2.45 4.27
C VAL A 38 7.35 1.49 5.27
N ARG A 39 8.47 1.86 5.87
CA ARG A 39 9.32 0.94 6.66
C ARG A 39 8.78 0.67 8.08
N ASP A 40 7.61 0.04 8.16
CA ASP A 40 6.96 -0.36 9.41
C ASP A 40 7.59 -1.62 10.04
N SER A 41 8.43 -2.31 9.27
CA SER A 41 9.23 -3.47 9.68
C SER A 41 10.61 -3.40 9.01
N ASP A 42 11.58 -4.15 9.53
CA ASP A 42 12.91 -4.15 8.93
C ASP A 42 12.89 -4.93 7.61
N MET A 43 13.01 -4.18 6.52
CA MET A 43 13.07 -4.67 5.13
C MET A 43 14.29 -4.10 4.40
N SER A 44 15.25 -3.54 5.14
CA SER A 44 16.33 -2.70 4.59
C SER A 44 17.24 -3.49 3.64
N GLU A 45 17.58 -4.73 4.01
CA GLU A 45 18.42 -5.60 3.18
C GLU A 45 17.70 -6.03 1.90
N LEU A 46 16.40 -6.30 1.96
CA LEU A 46 15.60 -6.62 0.77
C LEU A 46 15.54 -5.43 -0.19
N LEU A 47 15.23 -4.24 0.31
CA LEU A 47 15.22 -3.04 -0.53
C LEU A 47 16.60 -2.77 -1.13
N ARG A 48 17.68 -2.92 -0.36
CA ARG A 48 19.05 -2.77 -0.88
C ARG A 48 19.36 -3.80 -1.97
N SER A 49 18.92 -5.04 -1.82
CA SER A 49 19.15 -6.08 -2.83
C SER A 49 18.49 -5.75 -4.17
N LEU A 50 17.36 -5.03 -4.15
CA LEU A 50 16.68 -4.55 -5.35
C LEU A 50 17.36 -3.33 -5.98
N GLU A 51 18.19 -2.58 -5.26
CA GLU A 51 18.91 -1.43 -5.82
C GLU A 51 20.19 -1.83 -6.55
N VAL A 52 20.78 -2.99 -6.21
CA VAL A 52 22.08 -3.44 -6.71
C VAL A 52 22.01 -4.64 -7.65
N GLY A 53 20.84 -5.24 -7.83
CA GLY A 53 20.66 -6.42 -8.68
C GLY A 53 20.79 -6.08 -10.18
N GLU A 54 21.18 -7.08 -10.98
CA GLU A 54 21.19 -6.93 -12.46
C GLU A 54 19.78 -6.97 -13.06
N ASP A 55 18.82 -7.59 -12.37
CA ASP A 55 17.44 -7.75 -12.83
C ASP A 55 16.45 -7.11 -11.83
N VAL A 56 16.46 -5.78 -11.79
CA VAL A 56 15.58 -5.01 -10.90
C VAL A 56 14.18 -4.91 -11.52
N PRO A 57 13.12 -5.39 -10.84
CA PRO A 57 11.78 -5.41 -11.41
C PRO A 57 11.08 -4.04 -11.38
N PHE A 58 11.70 -3.03 -10.76
CA PHE A 58 11.17 -1.68 -10.60
C PHE A 58 12.06 -0.63 -11.28
N ASP A 59 11.44 0.30 -12.00
CA ASP A 59 12.12 1.42 -12.63
C ASP A 59 12.36 2.57 -11.63
N ARG A 60 11.55 2.62 -10.56
CA ARG A 60 11.69 3.61 -9.50
C ARG A 60 11.36 3.03 -8.14
N MET A 61 12.21 3.33 -7.15
CA MET A 61 12.00 2.97 -5.76
C MET A 61 12.08 4.23 -4.88
N GLU A 62 11.11 4.42 -3.99
CA GLU A 62 11.13 5.46 -2.95
C GLU A 62 10.76 4.84 -1.60
N SER A 63 11.51 5.21 -0.55
CA SER A 63 11.32 4.64 0.79
C SER A 63 10.99 5.72 1.82
N LEU A 64 9.83 5.60 2.46
CA LEU A 64 9.40 6.44 3.56
C LEU A 64 9.80 5.82 4.91
N PRO A 65 10.12 6.64 5.92
CA PRO A 65 10.31 6.14 7.28
C PRO A 65 8.98 5.59 7.80
N GLY A 66 8.92 4.33 8.23
CA GLY A 66 7.73 3.81 8.90
C GLY A 66 7.82 3.99 10.41
N THR A 67 7.08 3.16 11.14
CA THR A 67 6.89 3.28 12.58
C THR A 67 7.73 2.34 13.43
N LEU A 68 8.63 1.54 12.83
CA LEU A 68 9.46 0.55 13.52
C LEU A 68 10.21 1.10 14.75
N ASP A 69 10.70 2.34 14.67
CA ASP A 69 11.47 3.05 15.71
C ASP A 69 10.62 3.96 16.61
N THR A 70 9.29 3.96 16.45
CA THR A 70 8.40 4.92 17.14
C THR A 70 7.16 4.26 17.72
N THR A 71 6.78 4.69 18.93
CA THR A 71 5.54 4.24 19.59
C THR A 71 4.66 5.42 19.99
N GLY A 72 3.39 5.13 20.28
CA GLY A 72 2.40 6.11 20.74
C GLY A 72 2.21 7.28 19.79
N ARG A 73 2.12 8.51 20.33
CA ARG A 73 1.83 9.74 19.56
C ARG A 73 2.85 10.01 18.45
N ARG A 74 4.12 9.65 18.64
CA ARG A 74 5.15 9.85 17.62
C ARG A 74 4.89 8.99 16.38
N GLY A 75 4.46 7.74 16.58
CA GLY A 75 4.05 6.84 15.51
C GLY A 75 2.82 7.38 14.74
N GLU A 76 1.81 7.86 15.46
CA GLU A 76 0.60 8.43 14.82
C GLU A 76 0.91 9.69 13.99
N VAL A 77 1.76 10.59 14.50
CA VAL A 77 2.23 11.75 13.72
C VAL A 77 3.02 11.30 12.48
N ARG A 78 3.85 10.27 12.61
CA ARG A 78 4.62 9.74 11.48
C ARG A 78 3.72 9.16 10.39
N LYS A 79 2.71 8.35 10.77
CA LYS A 79 1.69 7.84 9.84
C LYS A 79 0.95 8.96 9.12
N LYS A 80 0.62 10.04 9.83
CA LYS A 80 -0.03 11.23 9.23
C LYS A 80 0.88 11.92 8.21
N VAL A 81 2.15 12.12 8.54
CA VAL A 81 3.14 12.71 7.60
C VAL A 81 3.31 11.80 6.39
N ASN A 82 3.41 10.49 6.59
CA ASN A 82 3.52 9.51 5.51
C ASN A 82 2.28 9.52 4.62
N SER A 83 1.07 9.57 5.19
CA SER A 83 -0.19 9.67 4.44
C SER A 83 -0.18 10.87 3.48
N VAL A 84 0.32 12.03 3.94
CA VAL A 84 0.47 13.22 3.08
C VAL A 84 1.51 12.98 1.99
N ARG A 85 2.65 12.34 2.31
CA ARG A 85 3.71 12.03 1.33
C ARG A 85 3.23 11.05 0.27
N VAL A 86 2.53 9.99 0.67
CA VAL A 86 1.92 9.00 -0.23
C VAL A 86 0.91 9.66 -1.15
N ARG A 87 -0.01 10.47 -0.62
CA ARG A 87 -0.98 11.23 -1.44
C ARG A 87 -0.28 12.12 -2.48
N ARG A 88 0.79 12.82 -2.08
CA ARG A 88 1.59 13.64 -3.00
C ARG A 88 2.30 12.80 -4.06
N TYR A 89 2.86 11.67 -3.67
CA TYR A 89 3.51 10.73 -4.58
C TYR A 89 2.50 10.24 -5.63
N VAL A 90 1.34 9.74 -5.20
CA VAL A 90 0.28 9.25 -6.08
C VAL A 90 -0.20 10.34 -7.05
N ASN A 91 -0.47 11.55 -6.56
CA ASN A 91 -0.92 12.67 -7.40
C ASN A 91 0.14 13.12 -8.42
N ARG A 92 1.43 13.01 -8.07
CA ARG A 92 2.55 13.35 -8.94
C ARG A 92 2.74 12.28 -10.02
N GLU A 93 2.74 11.01 -9.62
CA GLU A 93 3.05 9.92 -10.52
C GLU A 93 1.88 9.50 -11.40
N ARG A 94 0.63 9.67 -10.92
CA ARG A 94 -0.61 9.30 -11.62
C ARG A 94 -0.56 7.87 -12.20
N PRO A 95 -0.48 6.84 -11.33
CA PRO A 95 -0.40 5.46 -11.80
C PRO A 95 -1.70 5.02 -12.48
N ASP A 96 -1.59 4.16 -13.49
CA ASP A 96 -2.71 3.49 -14.15
C ASP A 96 -3.16 2.25 -13.36
N GLU A 97 -2.23 1.62 -12.63
CA GLU A 97 -2.46 0.48 -11.74
C GLU A 97 -1.89 0.73 -10.33
N PHE A 98 -2.65 0.37 -9.30
CA PHE A 98 -2.23 0.47 -7.91
C PHE A 98 -2.36 -0.87 -7.20
N TYR A 99 -1.24 -1.38 -6.71
CA TYR A 99 -1.12 -2.63 -5.94
C TYR A 99 -1.04 -2.30 -4.45
N SER A 100 -2.08 -2.68 -3.71
CA SER A 100 -2.14 -2.56 -2.26
C SER A 100 -2.09 -3.94 -1.62
N PHE A 101 -1.18 -4.10 -0.67
CA PHE A 101 -1.02 -5.33 0.11
C PHE A 101 -1.72 -5.22 1.48
N ASN A 102 -2.07 -4.00 1.90
CA ASN A 102 -2.78 -3.81 3.15
C ASN A 102 -3.61 -2.53 3.03
N ASP A 103 -4.92 -2.68 2.84
CA ASP A 103 -5.83 -1.56 2.64
C ASP A 103 -6.20 -0.87 3.96
N HIS A 104 -5.96 -1.49 5.10
CA HIS A 104 -6.28 -0.93 6.42
C HIS A 104 -5.27 0.13 6.93
N ARG A 105 -4.12 0.31 6.27
CA ARG A 105 -3.11 1.29 6.69
C ARG A 105 -3.54 2.71 6.30
N PRO A 106 -3.29 3.74 7.16
CA PRO A 106 -3.55 5.13 6.79
C PRO A 106 -2.89 5.57 5.48
N GLU A 107 -1.68 5.09 5.23
CA GLU A 107 -0.93 5.33 4.01
C GLU A 107 -1.63 4.77 2.78
N SER A 108 -2.15 3.54 2.86
CA SER A 108 -2.94 2.92 1.79
C SER A 108 -4.25 3.66 1.55
N GLN A 109 -4.95 4.06 2.60
CA GLN A 109 -6.17 4.88 2.49
C GLN A 109 -5.87 6.22 1.82
N ALA A 110 -4.78 6.88 2.21
CA ALA A 110 -4.35 8.12 1.59
C ALA A 110 -3.96 7.96 0.11
N ALA A 111 -3.41 6.79 -0.27
CA ALA A 111 -3.20 6.45 -1.67
C ALA A 111 -4.53 6.30 -2.40
N PHE A 112 -5.45 5.48 -1.89
CA PHE A 112 -6.76 5.25 -2.52
C PHE A 112 -7.56 6.53 -2.74
N ASP A 113 -7.51 7.47 -1.80
CA ASP A 113 -8.14 8.79 -1.94
C ASP A 113 -7.53 9.66 -3.02
N ALA A 114 -6.25 9.45 -3.34
CA ALA A 114 -5.51 10.21 -4.33
C ALA A 114 -5.64 9.64 -5.75
N LEU A 115 -6.09 8.39 -5.88
CA LEU A 115 -6.30 7.75 -7.18
C LEU A 115 -7.57 8.28 -7.85
N SER A 116 -7.47 8.51 -9.15
CA SER A 116 -8.64 8.75 -10.01
C SER A 116 -9.49 7.47 -10.18
N ASP A 117 -10.72 7.63 -10.65
CA ASP A 117 -11.67 6.51 -10.73
C ASP A 117 -11.28 5.46 -11.79
N ASP A 118 -10.57 5.88 -12.83
CA ASP A 118 -10.07 5.06 -13.94
C ASP A 118 -8.85 4.19 -13.58
N VAL A 119 -8.22 4.40 -12.43
CA VAL A 119 -7.11 3.57 -11.96
C VAL A 119 -7.59 2.16 -11.61
N ARG A 120 -6.93 1.14 -12.17
CA ARG A 120 -7.14 -0.24 -11.79
C ARG A 120 -6.50 -0.52 -10.43
N ARG A 121 -7.34 -0.89 -9.45
CA ARG A 121 -6.93 -1.19 -8.08
C ARG A 121 -6.77 -2.69 -7.91
N VAL A 122 -5.57 -3.14 -7.55
CA VAL A 122 -5.23 -4.55 -7.33
C VAL A 122 -4.98 -4.76 -5.84
N TYR A 123 -5.78 -5.63 -5.24
CA TYR A 123 -5.62 -6.04 -3.84
C TYR A 123 -4.82 -7.33 -3.82
N VAL A 124 -3.62 -7.26 -3.26
CA VAL A 124 -2.71 -8.39 -3.15
C VAL A 124 -2.86 -9.00 -1.76
N GLU A 125 -2.86 -10.33 -1.72
CA GLU A 125 -2.96 -11.09 -0.48
C GLU A 125 -1.75 -10.82 0.45
N ASP A 126 -2.02 -10.64 1.74
CA ASP A 126 -1.04 -10.36 2.82
C ASP A 126 -1.11 -11.45 3.90
N GLY A 127 -0.90 -12.68 3.46
CA GLY A 127 -0.84 -13.86 4.30
C GLY A 127 -2.13 -14.17 5.06
N THR A 128 -1.99 -14.85 6.20
CA THR A 128 -3.12 -15.26 7.03
C THR A 128 -3.97 -14.11 7.54
N ALA A 129 -3.41 -12.89 7.62
CA ALA A 129 -4.16 -11.69 7.98
C ALA A 129 -5.24 -11.35 6.92
N ALA A 130 -5.01 -11.63 5.64
CA ALA A 130 -6.01 -11.43 4.60
C ALA A 130 -7.24 -12.34 4.74
N TYR A 131 -7.08 -13.49 5.41
CA TYR A 131 -8.15 -14.47 5.65
C TYR A 131 -8.67 -14.45 7.09
N ALA A 132 -7.93 -13.81 8.00
CA ALA A 132 -8.40 -13.59 9.34
C ALA A 132 -9.68 -12.78 9.24
N ARG A 133 -10.78 -13.35 9.73
CA ARG A 133 -11.96 -12.55 10.10
C ARG A 133 -11.51 -11.69 11.26
N PHE A 134 -10.87 -10.56 10.96
CA PHE A 134 -10.88 -9.46 11.90
C PHE A 134 -12.35 -9.20 12.22
N PRO A 135 -12.71 -8.99 13.50
CA PRO A 135 -14.06 -8.58 13.82
C PRO A 135 -14.41 -7.46 12.85
N PRO A 136 -15.60 -7.53 12.20
CA PRO A 136 -15.96 -6.58 11.16
C PRO A 136 -15.66 -5.18 11.68
N ALA A 137 -15.29 -4.26 10.78
CA ALA A 137 -15.01 -2.86 11.11
C ALA A 137 -16.11 -2.17 11.96
N ASP A 138 -17.23 -2.86 12.20
CA ASP A 138 -18.24 -2.64 13.23
C ASP A 138 -17.70 -2.57 14.68
N GLU A 139 -16.55 -3.16 15.02
CA GLU A 139 -15.91 -2.95 16.33
C GLU A 139 -15.14 -1.62 16.44
N TRP A 140 -14.85 -0.98 15.31
CA TRP A 140 -14.47 0.44 15.37
C TRP A 140 -15.74 1.21 15.71
N THR A 141 -15.85 1.62 16.98
CA THR A 141 -16.86 2.59 17.38
C THR A 141 -16.90 3.73 16.35
N ARG A 142 -18.09 4.24 16.01
CA ARG A 142 -18.23 5.38 15.08
C ARG A 142 -17.23 6.51 15.36
N LEU A 143 -16.88 6.69 16.64
CA LEU A 143 -15.87 7.61 17.12
C LEU A 143 -14.44 7.28 16.64
N GLY A 144 -14.02 6.02 16.64
CA GLY A 144 -12.73 5.59 16.09
C GLY A 144 -12.59 5.88 14.60
N TYR A 145 -13.64 5.59 13.83
CA TYR A 145 -13.69 5.90 12.40
C TYR A 145 -13.68 7.41 12.13
N LEU A 146 -14.45 8.19 12.90
CA LEU A 146 -14.46 9.65 12.79
C LEU A 146 -13.08 10.23 13.13
N LYS A 147 -12.41 9.71 14.15
CA LYS A 147 -11.04 10.09 14.53
C LYS A 147 -10.05 9.79 13.41
N ALA A 148 -10.10 8.59 12.81
CA ALA A 148 -9.25 8.26 11.68
C ALA A 148 -9.51 9.19 10.49
N LYS A 149 -10.78 9.47 10.18
CA LYS A 149 -11.16 10.44 9.15
C LYS A 149 -10.57 11.83 9.40
N LEU A 150 -10.66 12.31 10.64
CA LEU A 150 -10.13 13.62 11.02
C LEU A 150 -8.60 13.67 10.98
N PHE A 151 -7.94 12.57 11.36
CA PHE A 151 -6.49 12.56 11.55
C PHE A 151 -5.71 12.23 10.27
N TYR A 152 -6.23 11.30 9.45
CA TYR A 152 -5.57 10.74 8.27
C TYR A 152 -6.21 11.17 6.94
N GLY A 153 -7.41 11.75 6.98
CA GLY A 153 -8.19 12.10 5.79
C GLY A 153 -9.30 11.08 5.52
N PRO A 154 -10.00 11.17 4.36
CA PRO A 154 -11.07 10.23 4.04
C PRO A 154 -10.62 8.78 4.24
N TRP A 155 -11.49 7.99 4.88
CA TRP A 155 -11.20 6.60 5.21
C TRP A 155 -12.24 5.76 4.50
N ARG A 156 -11.87 5.05 3.45
CA ARG A 156 -12.76 4.14 2.75
C ARG A 156 -13.08 2.97 3.69
N ARG A 157 -14.33 2.54 3.68
CA ARG A 157 -14.67 1.23 4.24
C ARG A 157 -14.14 0.18 3.29
N ASN A 158 -13.78 -1.00 3.78
CA ASN A 158 -13.50 -2.13 2.90
C ASN A 158 -14.65 -2.24 1.90
N PRO A 159 -14.38 -2.49 0.61
CA PRO A 159 -15.44 -2.82 -0.32
C PRO A 159 -16.29 -3.91 0.35
N GLU A 160 -17.61 -3.72 0.40
CA GLU A 160 -18.50 -4.77 0.89
C GLU A 160 -18.07 -6.04 0.18
N SER A 161 -17.64 -7.06 0.93
CA SER A 161 -17.43 -8.37 0.33
C SER A 161 -18.76 -8.69 -0.33
N SER A 162 -18.74 -8.81 -1.65
CA SER A 162 -19.91 -9.10 -2.47
C SER A 162 -20.34 -10.55 -2.27
N ALA A 163 -20.66 -10.88 -1.03
CA ALA A 163 -21.21 -12.13 -0.57
C ALA A 163 -22.37 -11.77 0.36
N ARG A 164 -23.43 -11.20 -0.23
CA ARG A 164 -24.76 -11.50 0.30
C ARG A 164 -24.94 -12.99 0.06
N PRO A 165 -25.11 -13.82 1.09
CA PRO A 165 -25.61 -15.16 0.87
C PRO A 165 -27.03 -14.98 0.32
N THR A 166 -27.23 -15.32 -0.94
CA THR A 166 -28.56 -15.63 -1.45
C THR A 166 -28.96 -16.94 -0.78
N GLY A 167 -29.67 -16.82 0.34
CA GLY A 167 -30.43 -17.88 0.99
C GLY A 167 -31.87 -17.43 1.11
#